data_AF-A0A937W6I6-F1
#
_entry.id   AF-A0A937W6I6-F1
#
_cell.length_a   1.000
_cell.length_b   1.000
_cell.length_c   1.000
_cell.angle_alpha   90.00
_cell.angle_beta   90.00
_cell.angle_gamma   90.00
#
_symmetry.space_group_name_H-M   'P 1'
#
loop_
_entity.id
_entity.type
_entity.pdbx_description
1 polymer ?
#
loop_
_entity_poly.entity_id
_entity_poly.type
_entity_poly.pdbx_seq_one_letter_code
_entity_poly.pdbx_strand_id
1 'polypeptide(L)'
;WPTVMNTAVGVRSIPQDYLNVGRVLKLSRMKMLRKVIIPATLPYVFTGCRLSLGIAWLVIVASEMLTGAPGVGGFLWQEYNSLVYSHILLSIITIGVIGYALDRLMGMVERKLRIA
;
A
#
# COMPACT_ATOMS: atom_id res chain seq x y z
N TRP A 1 5.22 7.76 2.62
CA TRP A 1 4.83 9.03 1.96
C TRP A 1 3.70 8.88 0.92
N PRO A 2 3.57 7.80 0.11
CA PRO A 2 2.51 7.70 -0.89
C PRO A 2 1.11 7.56 -0.28
N THR A 3 0.97 6.88 0.87
CA THR A 3 -0.30 6.81 1.61
C THR A 3 -0.79 8.20 2.02
N VAL A 4 0.11 9.04 2.54
CA VAL A 4 -0.24 10.41 2.98
C VAL A 4 -0.64 11.27 1.79
N MET A 5 0.10 11.17 0.67
CA MET A 5 -0.23 11.89 -0.56
C MET A 5 -1.57 11.44 -1.17
N ASN A 6 -1.80 10.14 -1.30
CA ASN A 6 -3.07 9.62 -1.83
C ASN A 6 -4.25 9.89 -0.89
N THR A 7 -4.03 9.92 0.43
CA THR A 7 -5.05 10.36 1.40
C THR A 7 -5.36 11.84 1.24
N ALA A 8 -4.34 12.69 1.07
CA ALA A 8 -4.52 14.13 0.85
C ALA A 8 -5.24 14.43 -0.47
N VAL A 9 -4.93 13.69 -1.54
CA VAL A 9 -5.65 13.77 -2.81
C VAL A 9 -7.09 13.26 -2.65
N GLY A 10 -7.29 12.14 -1.96
CA GLY A 10 -8.62 11.58 -1.67
C GLY A 10 -9.54 12.53 -0.91
N VAL A 11 -9.00 13.28 0.05
CA VAL A 11 -9.72 14.33 0.78
C VAL A 11 -10.06 15.52 -0.12
N ARG A 12 -9.18 15.88 -1.07
CA ARG A 12 -9.42 16.96 -2.04
C ARG A 12 -10.41 16.57 -3.14
N SER A 13 -10.52 15.28 -3.47
CA SER A 13 -11.43 14.78 -4.49
C SER A 13 -12.87 14.54 -4.01
N ILE A 14 -13.19 14.87 -2.76
CA ILE A 14 -14.57 14.81 -2.27
C ILE A 14 -15.43 15.85 -3.02
N PRO A 15 -16.52 15.45 -3.70
CA PRO A 15 -17.42 16.38 -4.38
C PRO A 15 -17.98 17.43 -3.43
N GLN A 16 -18.08 18.68 -3.89
CA GLN A 16 -18.63 19.80 -3.10
C GLN A 16 -20.04 19.51 -2.55
N ASP A 17 -20.80 18.62 -3.20
CA ASP A 17 -22.13 18.20 -2.76
C ASP A 17 -22.13 17.49 -1.41
N TYR A 18 -21.11 16.68 -1.09
CA TYR A 18 -20.98 16.07 0.24
C TYR A 18 -20.71 17.10 1.34
N LEU A 19 -19.95 18.16 1.00
CA LEU A 19 -19.73 19.30 1.89
C LEU A 19 -21.00 20.14 2.05
N ASN A 20 -21.78 20.29 0.98
CA ASN A 20 -23.05 21.02 0.99
C ASN A 20 -24.12 20.28 1.81
N VAL A 21 -24.24 18.94 1.69
CA VAL A 21 -25.14 18.13 2.52
C VAL A 21 -24.77 18.23 4.00
N GLY A 22 -23.47 18.20 4.34
CA GLY A 22 -23.00 18.43 5.71
C GLY A 22 -23.33 19.82 6.25
N ARG A 23 -23.31 20.84 5.38
CA ARG A 23 -23.65 22.23 5.71
C ARG A 23 -25.17 22.42 5.89
N VAL A 24 -25.99 21.76 5.07
CA VAL A 24 -27.47 21.76 5.18
C VAL A 24 -27.92 21.05 6.46
N LEU A 25 -27.28 19.94 6.84
CA LEU A 25 -27.58 19.23 8.08
C LEU A 25 -26.99 19.86 9.36
N LYS A 26 -26.28 21.01 9.27
CA LYS A 26 -25.59 21.67 10.41
C LYS A 26 -24.78 20.70 11.30
N LEU A 27 -24.07 19.76 10.69
CA LEU A 27 -23.27 18.78 11.43
C LEU A 27 -21.99 19.41 12.02
N SER A 28 -21.69 19.12 13.29
CA SER A 28 -20.42 19.48 13.92
C SER A 28 -19.23 18.90 13.16
N ARG A 29 -18.10 19.62 13.11
CA ARG A 29 -16.87 19.24 12.37
C ARG A 29 -16.43 17.79 12.63
N MET A 30 -16.57 17.29 13.86
CA MET A 30 -16.22 15.90 14.19
C MET A 30 -17.21 14.87 13.62
N LYS A 31 -18.51 15.19 13.59
CA LYS A 31 -19.50 14.30 12.96
C LYS A 31 -19.34 14.30 11.45
N MET A 32 -19.01 15.43 10.83
CA MET A 32 -18.76 15.50 9.39
C MET A 32 -17.52 14.69 8.99
N LEU A 33 -16.43 14.78 9.76
CA LEU A 33 -15.23 13.97 9.55
C LEU A 33 -15.54 12.47 9.62
N ARG A 34 -16.12 11.99 10.72
CA ARG A 34 -16.33 10.55 10.94
C ARG A 34 -17.40 9.91 10.07
N LYS A 35 -18.50 10.63 9.77
CA LYS A 35 -19.67 10.04 9.10
C LYS A 35 -19.73 10.30 7.60
N VAL A 36 -18.97 11.27 7.09
CA VAL A 36 -19.03 11.68 5.67
C VAL A 36 -17.66 11.55 5.02
N ILE A 37 -16.65 12.23 5.57
CA ILE A 37 -15.32 12.33 4.96
C ILE A 37 -14.59 10.99 5.03
N ILE A 38 -14.50 10.36 6.21
CA ILE A 38 -13.81 9.07 6.38
C ILE A 38 -14.38 7.97 5.46
N PRO A 39 -15.69 7.68 5.44
CA PRO A 39 -16.21 6.65 4.54
C PRO A 39 -16.06 7.01 3.05
N ALA A 40 -16.12 8.29 2.69
CA ALA A 40 -15.93 8.73 1.31
C ALA A 40 -14.46 8.63 0.84
N THR A 41 -13.48 8.84 1.73
CA THR A 41 -12.05 8.79 1.38
C THR A 41 -11.39 7.44 1.61
N LEU A 42 -12.04 6.54 2.35
CA LEU A 42 -11.59 5.16 2.57
C LEU A 42 -11.01 4.50 1.31
N PRO A 43 -11.71 4.47 0.15
CA PRO A 43 -11.17 3.84 -1.06
C PRO A 43 -9.85 4.48 -1.53
N TYR A 44 -9.72 5.80 -1.45
CA TYR A 44 -8.49 6.52 -1.84
C TYR A 44 -7.32 6.24 -0.88
N VAL A 45 -7.60 6.08 0.41
CA VAL A 45 -6.59 5.70 1.42
C VAL A 45 -6.05 4.30 1.12
N PHE A 46 -6.92 3.35 0.76
CA PHE A 46 -6.50 1.98 0.43
C PHE A 46 -5.64 1.92 -0.83
N THR A 47 -5.97 2.68 -1.88
CA THR A 47 -5.11 2.84 -3.06
C THR A 47 -3.73 3.38 -2.68
N GLY A 48 -3.69 4.37 -1.77
CA GLY A 48 -2.45 4.91 -1.21
C GLY A 48 -1.63 3.89 -0.42
N CYS A 49 -2.29 3.08 0.40
CA CYS A 49 -1.66 2.00 1.14
C CYS A 49 -1.10 0.94 0.20
N ARG A 50 -1.84 0.51 -0.84
CA ARG A 50 -1.38 -0.49 -1.81
C ARG A 50 -0.10 -0.06 -2.51
N LEU A 51 -0.06 1.17 -3.00
CA LEU A 51 1.13 1.73 -3.64
C LEU A 51 2.32 1.78 -2.68
N SER A 52 2.08 2.20 -1.44
CA SER A 52 3.12 2.28 -0.42
C SER A 52 3.65 0.91 0.00
N LEU A 53 2.79 -0.11 0.00
CA LEU A 53 3.15 -1.48 0.35
C LEU A 53 4.03 -2.11 -0.73
N GLY A 54 3.74 -1.84 -2.02
CA GLY A 54 4.61 -2.22 -3.12
C GLY A 54 6.00 -1.58 -3.04
N ILE A 55 6.08 -0.29 -2.72
CA ILE A 55 7.37 0.40 -2.53
C ILE A 55 8.10 -0.13 -1.30
N ALA A 56 7.40 -0.34 -0.19
CA ALA A 56 7.98 -0.89 1.03
C ALA A 56 8.60 -2.27 0.78
N TRP A 57 7.92 -3.13 0.01
CA TRP A 57 8.45 -4.44 -0.39
C TRP A 57 9.80 -4.31 -1.12
N LEU A 58 9.89 -3.43 -2.11
CA LEU A 58 11.13 -3.21 -2.85
C LEU A 58 12.26 -2.67 -1.95
N VAL A 59 11.93 -1.75 -1.03
CA VAL A 59 12.89 -1.18 -0.09
C VAL A 59 13.40 -2.22 0.91
N ILE A 60 12.53 -3.11 1.40
CA ILE A 60 12.92 -4.20 2.30
C ILE A 60 13.92 -5.13 1.60
N VAL A 61 13.60 -5.57 0.37
CA VAL A 61 14.50 -6.43 -0.40
C VAL A 61 15.86 -5.76 -0.63
N ALA A 62 15.87 -4.48 -1.04
CA ALA A 62 17.11 -3.73 -1.21
C ALA A 62 17.90 -3.59 0.11
N SER A 63 17.21 -3.37 1.22
CA SER A 63 17.84 -3.29 2.55
C SER A 63 18.47 -4.63 2.96
N GLU A 64 17.80 -5.76 2.72
CA GLU A 64 18.33 -7.09 2.99
C GLU A 64 19.58 -7.37 2.16
N MET A 65 19.60 -6.96 0.89
CA MET A 65 20.77 -7.08 0.01
C MET A 65 21.97 -6.28 0.54
N LEU A 66 21.75 -5.05 1.01
CA LEU A 66 22.82 -4.17 1.48
C LEU A 66 23.38 -4.58 2.85
N THR A 67 22.51 -5.02 3.76
CA THR A 67 22.91 -5.39 5.12
C THR A 67 23.45 -6.81 5.22
N GLY A 68 23.21 -7.65 4.22
CA GLY A 68 23.51 -9.09 4.29
C GLY A 68 22.70 -9.80 5.37
N ALA A 69 21.60 -9.19 5.83
CA ALA A 69 20.72 -9.79 6.81
C ALA A 69 20.08 -11.08 6.24
N PRO A 70 19.83 -12.10 7.07
CA PRO A 70 19.14 -13.30 6.63
C PRO A 70 17.74 -12.96 6.10
N GLY A 71 17.54 -13.19 4.80
CA GLY A 71 16.33 -12.81 4.05
C GLY A 71 16.47 -13.21 2.59
N VAL A 72 15.41 -13.03 1.79
CA VAL A 72 15.42 -13.41 0.36
C VAL A 72 16.38 -12.49 -0.42
N GLY A 73 16.45 -11.20 -0.07
CA GLY A 73 17.41 -10.27 -0.66
C GLY A 73 18.85 -10.58 -0.27
N GLY A 74 19.09 -10.90 1.00
CA GLY A 74 20.42 -11.29 1.49
C GLY A 74 20.92 -12.59 0.84
N PHE A 75 20.04 -13.59 0.68
CA PHE A 75 20.34 -14.83 -0.01
C PHE A 75 20.68 -14.58 -1.49
N LEU A 76 19.90 -13.75 -2.18
CA LEU A 76 20.19 -13.35 -3.56
C LEU A 76 21.59 -12.72 -3.67
N TRP A 77 21.97 -11.86 -2.73
CA TRP A 77 23.28 -11.21 -2.72
C TRP A 77 24.42 -12.22 -2.50
N GLN A 78 24.24 -13.17 -1.59
CA GLN A 78 25.22 -14.21 -1.32
C GLN A 78 25.43 -15.13 -2.53
N GLU A 79 24.34 -15.61 -3.14
CA GLU A 79 24.37 -16.48 -4.31
C GLU A 79 24.89 -15.76 -5.56
N TYR A 80 24.63 -14.46 -5.66
CA TYR A 80 25.23 -13.60 -6.69
C TYR A 80 26.77 -13.58 -6.58
N ASN A 81 27.32 -13.45 -5.37
CA ASN A 81 28.77 -13.51 -5.13
C ASN A 81 29.34 -14.92 -5.35
N SER A 82 28.55 -15.97 -5.13
CA SER A 82 28.95 -17.37 -5.35
C SER A 82 28.85 -17.81 -6.82
N LEU A 83 28.31 -16.97 -7.70
CA LEU A 83 28.10 -17.23 -9.15
C LEU A 83 27.22 -18.46 -9.45
N VAL A 84 26.34 -18.85 -8.53
CA VAL A 84 25.40 -19.94 -8.73
C VAL A 84 24.10 -19.42 -9.35
N TYR A 85 24.05 -19.38 -10.68
CA TYR A 85 22.93 -18.81 -11.45
C TYR A 85 21.56 -19.45 -11.14
N SER A 86 21.53 -20.73 -10.78
CA SER A 86 20.28 -21.44 -10.44
C SER A 86 19.58 -20.84 -9.21
N HIS A 87 20.34 -20.46 -8.18
CA HIS A 87 19.78 -19.90 -6.94
C HIS A 87 19.37 -18.43 -7.10
N ILE A 88 20.08 -17.68 -7.94
CA ILE A 88 19.70 -16.30 -8.30
C ILE A 88 18.31 -16.29 -8.96
N LEU A 89 18.07 -17.19 -9.92
CA LEU A 89 16.79 -17.29 -10.62
C LEU A 89 15.64 -17.62 -9.65
N LEU A 90 15.87 -18.58 -8.74
CA LEU A 90 14.90 -18.97 -7.71
C LEU A 90 14.57 -17.81 -6.77
N SER A 91 15.57 -16.99 -6.42
CA SER A 91 15.39 -15.81 -5.56
C SER A 91 14.54 -14.74 -6.24
N ILE A 92 14.81 -14.43 -7.52
CA ILE A 92 14.03 -13.47 -8.31
C ILE A 92 12.57 -13.91 -8.42
N ILE A 93 12.32 -15.19 -8.70
CA ILE A 93 10.97 -15.75 -8.76
C ILE A 93 10.27 -15.60 -7.41
N THR A 94 10.96 -15.92 -6.32
CA THR A 94 10.41 -15.82 -4.95
C THR A 94 10.03 -14.38 -4.61
N ILE A 95 10.89 -13.41 -4.95
CA ILE A 95 10.61 -11.98 -4.74
C ILE A 95 9.36 -11.54 -5.51
N GLY A 96 9.23 -11.99 -6.77
CA GLY A 96 8.07 -11.70 -7.61
C GLY A 96 6.78 -12.32 -7.06
N VAL A 97 6.84 -13.57 -6.61
CA VAL A 97 5.68 -14.28 -6.03
C VAL A 97 5.22 -13.60 -4.75
N ILE A 98 6.13 -13.23 -3.84
CA ILE A 98 5.76 -12.55 -2.60
C ILE A 98 5.20 -11.16 -2.89
N GLY A 99 5.83 -10.39 -3.79
CA GLY A 99 5.32 -9.08 -4.21
C GLY A 99 3.91 -9.18 -4.79
N TYR A 100 3.66 -10.17 -5.64
CA TYR A 100 2.33 -10.43 -6.21
C TYR A 100 1.31 -10.88 -5.14
N ALA A 101 1.72 -11.74 -4.20
CA ALA A 101 0.87 -12.17 -3.10
C ALA A 101 0.45 -11.00 -2.20
N LEU A 102 1.39 -10.11 -1.87
CA LEU A 102 1.14 -8.89 -1.09
C LEU A 102 0.15 -7.96 -1.82
N ASP A 103 0.34 -7.76 -3.12
CA ASP A 103 -0.57 -6.95 -3.94
C ASP A 103 -1.99 -7.55 -3.97
N ARG A 104 -2.09 -8.87 -4.11
CA ARG A 104 -3.38 -9.59 -4.16
C ARG A 104 -4.10 -9.57 -2.81
N LEU A 105 -3.37 -9.75 -1.71
CA LEU A 105 -3.90 -9.62 -0.34
C LEU A 105 -4.47 -8.22 -0.11
N MET A 106 -3.74 -7.19 -0.53
CA MET A 106 -4.20 -5.81 -0.39
C MET A 106 -5.45 -5.53 -1.22
N GLY A 107 -5.51 -6.05 -2.46
CA GLY A 107 -6.71 -5.97 -3.30
C GLY A 107 -7.93 -6.69 -2.71
N MET A 108 -7.73 -7.81 -2.00
CA MET A 108 -8.82 -8.50 -1.29
C MET A 108 -9.36 -7.66 -0.12
N VAL A 109 -8.47 -7.01 0.64
CA VAL A 109 -8.86 -6.12 1.75
C VAL A 109 -9.65 -4.92 1.23
N GLU A 110 -9.19 -4.27 0.16
CA GLU A 110 -9.90 -3.17 -0.50
C GLU A 110 -11.31 -3.60 -0.94
N ARG A 111 -11.41 -4.78 -1.57
CA ARG A 111 -12.69 -5.29 -2.08
C ARG A 111 -13.67 -5.63 -0.96
N LYS A 112 -13.21 -6.19 0.17
CA LYS A 112 -14.07 -6.46 1.34
C LYS A 112 -14.61 -5.17 1.96
N LEU A 113 -13.79 -4.13 2.07
CA LEU A 113 -14.20 -2.84 2.66
C LEU A 113 -15.13 -2.03 1.76
N ARG A 114 -15.04 -2.18 0.43
CA ARG A 114 -15.98 -1.51 -0.50
C ARG A 114 -17.39 -2.12 -0.46
N ILE A 115 -17.54 -3.34 0.07
CA ILE A 115 -18.82 -4.07 0.14
C ILE A 115 -19.50 -3.90 1.52
N ALA A 116 -18.77 -3.43 2.54
CA ALA A 116 -19.27 -3.17 3.89
C ALA A 116 -19.67 -1.70 4.07
#